data_AF-A0A378QIC7-F1
#
_entry.id   AF-A0A378QIC7-F1
#
_cell.length_a   1.000
_cell.length_b   1.000
_cell.length_c   1.000
_cell.angle_alpha   90.00
_cell.angle_beta   90.00
_cell.angle_gamma   90.00
#
_symmetry.space_group_name_H-M   'P 1'
#
loop_
_entity.id
_entity.type
_entity.pdbx_description
1 polymer ?
#
loop_
_entity_poly.entity_id
_entity_poly.type
_entity_poly.pdbx_seq_one_letter_code
_entity_poly.pdbx_strand_id
1 'polypeptide(L)' 'MSFNNETRTILHELGHSLGLEHPFQDDISNLLFEKAYTDNLMDYNSGIALNKYQWDIIYNDGNVIAK' A
#
# COMPACT_ATOMS: atom_id res chain seq x y z
N MET A 1 -10.58 0.96 -17.62
CA MET A 1 -10.93 0.00 -16.57
C MET A 1 -11.25 0.81 -15.32
N SER A 2 -12.53 1.02 -14.98
CA SER A 2 -12.87 1.65 -13.69
C SER A 2 -12.79 0.55 -12.64
N PHE A 3 -11.78 0.59 -11.78
CA PHE A 3 -11.77 -0.25 -10.59
C PHE A 3 -12.91 0.24 -9.68
N ASN A 4 -13.81 -0.65 -9.31
CA ASN A 4 -14.88 -0.32 -8.36
C ASN A 4 -14.21 0.09 -7.04
N ASN A 5 -14.63 1.22 -6.45
CA ASN A 5 -14.03 1.73 -5.20
C ASN A 5 -13.96 0.66 -4.11
N GLU A 6 -14.94 -0.25 -4.09
CA GLU A 6 -15.02 -1.42 -3.22
C GLU A 6 -13.83 -2.39 -3.40
N THR A 7 -13.46 -2.74 -4.63
CA THR A 7 -12.32 -3.62 -4.92
C THR A 7 -11.01 -3.00 -4.45
N ARG A 8 -10.82 -1.70 -4.68
CA ARG A 8 -9.63 -0.99 -4.19
C ARG A 8 -9.60 -0.98 -2.66
N THR A 9 -10.74 -0.77 -2.01
CA THR A 9 -10.82 -0.80 -0.54
C THR A 9 -10.48 -2.19 -0.02
N ILE A 10 -10.98 -3.26 -0.64
CA ILE A 10 -10.58 -4.64 -0.27
C ILE A 10 -9.07 -4.82 -0.41
N LEU A 11 -8.47 -4.35 -1.50
CA LEU A 11 -7.02 -4.42 -1.71
C LEU A 11 -6.23 -3.60 -0.68
N HIS A 12 -6.74 -2.43 -0.27
CA HIS A 12 -6.15 -1.59 0.78
C HIS A 12 -6.09 -2.33 2.12
N GLU A 13 -7.22 -2.93 2.54
CA GLU A 13 -7.28 -3.70 3.80
C GLU A 13 -6.45 -4.99 3.74
N LEU A 14 -6.36 -5.64 2.58
CA LEU A 14 -5.45 -6.75 2.35
C LEU A 14 -3.99 -6.32 2.47
N GLY A 15 -3.65 -5.12 2.00
CA GLY A 15 -2.32 -4.52 2.18
C GLY A 15 -1.94 -4.43 3.66
N HIS A 16 -2.85 -3.99 4.52
CA HIS A 16 -2.63 -3.99 5.97
C HIS A 16 -2.40 -5.40 6.54
N SER A 17 -3.10 -6.40 6.03
CA SER A 17 -2.90 -7.80 6.43
C SER A 17 -1.53 -8.36 5.99
N LEU A 18 -0.91 -7.76 4.98
CA LEU A 18 0.45 -8.08 4.50
C LEU A 18 1.54 -7.20 5.14
N GLY A 19 1.20 -6.44 6.19
CA GLY A 19 2.15 -5.59 6.91
C GLY A 19 2.44 -4.24 6.24
N LEU A 20 1.63 -3.81 5.27
CA LEU A 20 1.77 -2.47 4.69
C LEU A 20 1.10 -1.42 5.58
N GLU A 21 1.79 -0.32 5.77
CA GLU A 21 1.28 0.87 6.46
C GLU A 21 1.05 2.03 5.47
N HIS A 22 0.33 3.07 5.93
CA HIS A 22 0.04 4.24 5.11
C HIS A 22 1.33 5.05 4.85
N PRO A 23 1.58 5.53 3.62
CA PRO A 23 2.82 6.20 3.27
C PRO A 23 3.03 7.55 3.97
N PHE A 24 1.99 8.10 4.60
CA PHE A 24 2.00 9.36 5.35
C PHE A 24 2.06 9.14 6.88
N GLN A 25 2.28 7.91 7.34
CA GLN A 25 2.43 7.59 8.75
C GLN A 25 3.84 7.95 9.22
N ASP A 26 3.94 8.59 10.38
CA ASP A 26 5.14 9.32 10.86
C ASP A 26 6.44 8.49 10.94
N ASP A 27 6.33 7.14 10.94
CA ASP A 27 7.45 6.24 11.22
C ASP A 27 8.08 5.56 9.98
N ILE A 28 7.48 5.65 8.78
CA ILE A 28 7.89 4.81 7.64
C ILE A 28 9.18 5.30 6.96
N SER A 29 9.52 6.57 7.10
CA SER A 29 10.75 7.24 6.64
C SER A 29 10.41 8.72 6.56
N ASN A 30 11.40 9.61 6.51
CA ASN A 30 11.22 11.06 6.38
C ASN A 30 10.53 11.52 5.06
N LEU A 31 9.71 10.67 4.44
CA LEU A 31 8.85 10.92 3.30
C LEU A 31 7.50 11.44 3.82
N LEU A 32 7.40 12.76 3.97
CA LEU A 32 6.15 13.44 4.29
C LEU A 32 5.25 13.44 3.06
N PHE A 33 4.58 12.33 2.78
CA PHE A 33 3.49 12.34 1.80
C PHE A 33 2.25 12.98 2.43
N GLU A 34 1.58 13.87 1.71
CA GLU A 34 0.27 14.36 2.16
C GLU A 34 -0.79 13.27 1.99
N LYS A 35 -1.64 13.11 3.02
CA LYS A 35 -2.75 12.16 3.00
C LYS A 35 -3.69 12.44 1.83
N ALA A 36 -4.02 11.41 1.06
CA ALA A 36 -4.88 11.43 -0.12
C ALA A 36 -4.32 12.19 -1.34
N TYR A 37 -3.01 12.45 -1.38
CA TYR A 37 -2.35 13.14 -2.51
C TYR A 37 -1.46 12.23 -3.35
N THR A 38 -1.32 10.96 -2.99
CA THR A 38 -0.48 10.01 -3.74
C THR A 38 -1.32 9.02 -4.55
N ASP A 39 -0.71 8.41 -5.55
CA ASP A 39 -1.30 7.29 -6.30
C ASP A 39 -1.04 5.93 -5.62
N ASN A 40 -0.63 5.95 -4.35
CA ASN A 40 -0.33 4.74 -3.59
C ASN A 40 -1.63 3.99 -3.18
N LEU A 41 -1.62 2.67 -3.27
CA LEU A 41 -2.73 1.81 -2.86
C LEU A 41 -3.02 1.95 -1.36
N MET A 42 -1.98 2.15 -0.56
CA MET A 42 -2.08 2.37 0.89
C MET A 42 -2.38 3.83 1.22
N ASP A 43 -2.77 4.66 0.26
CA ASP A 43 -3.29 6.00 0.51
C ASP A 43 -4.83 6.02 0.45
N TYR A 44 -5.44 7.06 0.99
CA TYR A 44 -6.89 7.28 0.94
C TYR A 44 -7.38 7.83 -0.39
N ASN A 45 -6.47 8.11 -1.32
CA ASN A 45 -6.82 8.48 -2.69
C ASN A 45 -7.28 7.26 -3.51
N SER A 46 -7.56 7.50 -4.80
CA SER A 46 -7.91 6.50 -5.82
C SER A 46 -6.70 5.74 -6.40
N GLY A 47 -5.54 5.85 -5.77
CA GLY A 47 -4.31 5.17 -6.16
C GLY A 47 -4.39 3.65 -6.14
N ILE A 48 -3.60 3.01 -6.99
CA ILE A 48 -3.49 1.54 -7.10
C ILE A 48 -2.02 1.05 -7.12
N ALA A 49 -1.06 1.97 -7.01
CA ALA A 49 0.36 1.64 -7.11
C ALA A 49 0.95 1.29 -5.74
N LEU A 50 1.98 0.46 -5.73
CA LEU A 50 2.82 0.24 -4.54
C LEU A 50 4.23 0.76 -4.81
N ASN A 51 4.82 1.40 -3.81
CA ASN A 51 6.20 1.84 -3.82
C ASN A 51 7.15 0.63 -3.68
N LYS A 52 8.39 0.78 -4.14
CA LYS A 52 9.38 -0.31 -4.10
C LYS A 52 9.52 -0.92 -2.70
N TYR A 53 9.61 -0.11 -1.65
CA TYR A 53 9.77 -0.62 -0.28
C TYR A 53 8.56 -1.44 0.20
N GLN A 54 7.35 -1.13 -0.27
CA GLN A 54 6.15 -1.92 0.05
C GLN A 54 6.21 -3.30 -0.62
N TRP A 55 6.74 -3.38 -1.84
CA TRP A 55 7.06 -4.67 -2.46
C TRP A 55 8.13 -5.43 -1.69
N ASP A 56 9.16 -4.73 -1.20
CA ASP A 56 10.21 -5.34 -0.39
C ASP A 56 9.63 -5.91 0.92
N ILE A 57 8.67 -5.24 1.58
CA ILE A 57 7.95 -5.74 2.77
C ILE A 57 7.17 -7.02 2.43
N ILE A 58 6.34 -7.00 1.40
CA ILE A 58 5.54 -8.18 0.97
C ILE A 58 6.46 -9.38 0.68
N TYR A 59 7.61 -9.13 0.04
CA TYR A 59 8.55 -10.18 -0.33
C TYR A 59 9.36 -10.69 0.86
N ASN A 60 9.78 -9.79 1.77
CA ASN A 60 10.64 -10.14 2.90
C ASN A 60 9.87 -10.77 4.07
N ASP A 61 8.54 -10.61 4.15
CA ASP A 61 7.71 -11.19 5.21
C ASP A 61 7.47 -12.72 5.05
N GLY A 62 8.12 -13.37 4.08
CA GLY A 62 7.97 -14.81 3.83
C GLY A 62 6.56 -15.25 3.37
N ASN A 63 5.63 -14.29 3.20
CA ASN A 63 4.24 -14.53 2.80
C ASN A 63 4.12 -14.95 1.32
N VAL A 64 5.07 -14.57 0.46
CA VAL A 64 5.15 -15.05 -0.92
C VAL A 64 6.12 -16.22 -0.98
N ILE A 65 5.64 -17.42 -0.67
CA ILE A 65 6.37 -18.66 -0.97
C ILE A 65 6.28 -18.89 -2.49
N ALA A 66 7.06 -18.16 -3.28
CA ALA A 66 7.35 -18.57 -4.64
C ALA A 66 8.35 -19.73 -4.56
N LYS A 67 7.83 -20.97 -4.66
CA LYS A 67 8.63 -22.14 -5.04
C LYS A 67 8.62 -22.30 -6.55
#